data_AF-A0A821DQY5-F1
#
_entry.id   AF-A0A821DQY5-F1
#
_cell.length_a   1.000
_cell.length_b   1.000
_cell.length_c   1.000
_cell.angle_alpha   90.00
_cell.angle_beta   90.00
_cell.angle_gamma   90.00
#
_symmetry.space_group_name_H-M   'P 1'
#
loop_
_entity.id
_entity.type
_entity.pdbx_description
1 polymer ?
#
loop_
_entity_poly.entity_id
_entity_poly.type
_entity_poly.pdbx_seq_one_letter_code
_entity_poly.pdbx_strand_id
1 'polypeptide(L)'
;NKSLAKFGGARHEDVVKWLSDVEEIFNRAQFQLSNKYLAVQSYLIDSAAKWFRYNKATIIDWSTFKIELVKAYQPSLLIKDY
;
A
#
# COMPACT_ATOMS: atom_id res chain seq x y z
N ASN A 1 -13.59 -14.52 9.58
CA ASN A 1 -12.18 -14.23 9.26
C ASN A 1 -12.07 -13.73 7.84
N LYS A 2 -11.89 -12.43 7.65
CA LYS A 2 -11.65 -11.83 6.32
C LYS A 2 -10.13 -11.83 6.12
N SER A 3 -9.63 -12.57 5.13
CA SER A 3 -8.21 -12.54 4.77
C SER A 3 -7.93 -11.30 3.92
N LEU A 4 -6.81 -10.63 4.17
CA LEU A 4 -6.36 -9.49 3.37
C LEU A 4 -6.04 -9.96 1.93
N ALA A 5 -6.61 -9.29 0.93
CA ALA A 5 -6.30 -9.55 -0.46
C ALA A 5 -4.89 -9.04 -0.81
N LYS A 6 -4.23 -9.69 -1.78
CA LYS A 6 -2.98 -9.18 -2.34
C LYS A 6 -3.28 -8.07 -3.35
N PHE A 7 -2.34 -7.15 -3.53
CA PHE A 7 -2.42 -6.06 -4.50
C PHE A 7 -1.36 -6.21 -5.59
N GLY A 8 -1.80 -6.30 -6.84
CA GLY A 8 -0.93 -6.47 -8.01
C GLY A 8 -0.58 -5.19 -8.75
N GLY A 9 -1.37 -4.14 -8.55
CA GLY A 9 -1.25 -2.86 -9.26
C GLY A 9 -1.89 -2.85 -10.66
N ALA A 10 -2.85 -3.74 -10.92
CA ALA A 10 -3.63 -3.76 -12.15
C ALA A 10 -4.62 -2.58 -12.19
N ARG A 11 -4.98 -2.12 -13.40
CA ARG A 11 -5.85 -0.94 -13.60
C ARG A 11 -7.24 -1.04 -12.96
N HIS A 12 -7.73 -2.24 -12.70
CA HIS A 12 -9.04 -2.48 -12.08
C HIS A 12 -8.97 -2.60 -10.55
N GLU A 13 -7.76 -2.67 -9.98
CA GLU A 13 -7.58 -2.70 -8.53
C GLU A 13 -7.65 -1.28 -7.97
N ASP A 14 -8.40 -1.10 -6.89
CA ASP A 14 -8.53 0.16 -6.18
C ASP A 14 -7.52 0.20 -5.03
N VAL A 15 -6.44 0.97 -5.21
CA VAL A 15 -5.36 1.09 -4.23
C VAL A 15 -5.83 1.75 -2.92
N VAL A 16 -6.78 2.70 -2.98
CA VAL A 16 -7.30 3.39 -1.80
C VAL A 16 -8.16 2.44 -0.98
N LYS A 17 -9.05 1.71 -1.64
CA LYS A 17 -9.85 0.68 -0.99
C LYS A 17 -8.95 -0.39 -0.37
N TRP A 18 -7.96 -0.87 -1.11
CA TRP A 18 -7.03 -1.88 -0.62
C TRP A 18 -6.25 -1.38 0.61
N LEU A 19 -5.72 -0.16 0.58
CA LEU A 19 -5.03 0.44 1.73
C LEU A 19 -5.96 0.57 2.95
N SER A 20 -7.23 0.94 2.74
CA SER A 20 -8.21 0.99 3.82
C SER A 20 -8.44 -0.39 4.46
N ASP A 21 -8.55 -1.45 3.64
CA ASP A 21 -8.68 -2.83 4.13
C ASP A 21 -7.41 -3.29 4.88
N VAL A 22 -6.21 -2.92 4.39
CA VAL A 22 -4.93 -3.21 5.07
C VAL A 22 -4.89 -2.53 6.43
N GLU A 23 -5.24 -1.24 6.52
CA GLU A 23 -5.23 -0.50 7.78
C GLU A 23 -6.20 -1.08 8.80
N GLU A 24 -7.41 -1.44 8.38
CA GLU A 24 -8.38 -2.08 9.26
C GLU A 24 -7.82 -3.37 9.87
N ILE A 25 -7.26 -4.25 9.03
CA ILE A 25 -6.73 -5.54 9.47
C ILE A 25 -5.51 -5.35 10.37
N PHE A 26 -4.57 -4.50 9.98
CA PHE A 26 -3.35 -4.25 10.76
C PHE A 26 -3.66 -3.57 12.11
N ASN A 27 -4.66 -2.69 12.16
CA ASN A 27 -5.12 -2.08 13.41
C ASN A 27 -5.80 -3.11 14.31
N ARG A 28 -6.67 -3.98 13.78
CA ARG A 28 -7.27 -5.08 14.56
C ARG A 28 -6.20 -6.03 15.11
N ALA A 29 -5.16 -6.31 14.33
CA ALA A 29 -4.03 -7.13 14.73
C ALA A 29 -2.97 -6.40 15.57
N GLN A 30 -3.20 -5.12 15.92
CA GLN A 30 -2.33 -4.31 16.77
C GLN A 30 -0.88 -4.22 16.25
N PHE A 31 -0.69 -4.18 14.93
CA PHE A 31 0.62 -4.02 14.34
C PHE A 31 1.19 -2.64 14.66
N GLN A 32 2.39 -2.60 15.25
CA GLN A 32 3.18 -1.38 15.38
C GLN A 32 3.55 -0.83 14.00
N LEU A 33 3.73 0.49 13.88
CA LEU A 33 4.02 1.18 12.61
C LEU A 33 5.20 0.57 11.83
N SER A 34 6.29 0.23 12.53
CA SER A 34 7.46 -0.45 11.96
C SER A 34 7.13 -1.83 11.38
N ASN A 35 6.25 -2.57 12.03
CA ASN A 35 5.84 -3.91 11.62
C ASN A 35 4.84 -3.88 10.46
N LYS A 36 4.00 -2.84 10.35
CA LYS A 36 3.07 -2.67 9.22
C LYS A 36 3.81 -2.64 7.89
N TYR A 37 4.91 -1.89 7.83
CA TYR A 37 5.73 -1.78 6.63
C TYR A 37 6.36 -3.13 6.22
N LEU A 38 6.91 -3.89 7.18
CA LEU A 38 7.48 -5.20 6.87
C LEU A 38 6.39 -6.19 6.44
N ALA A 39 5.23 -6.14 7.09
CA ALA A 39 4.11 -7.03 6.78
C ALA A 39 3.51 -6.75 5.41
N VAL A 40 3.32 -5.47 5.04
CA VAL A 40 2.64 -5.11 3.79
C VAL A 40 3.37 -5.63 2.55
N GLN A 41 4.71 -5.76 2.61
CA GLN A 41 5.51 -6.28 1.52
C GLN A 41 5.03 -7.67 1.06
N SER A 42 4.58 -8.52 1.98
CA SER A 42 4.07 -9.86 1.67
C SER A 42 2.72 -9.89 0.95
N TYR A 43 2.01 -8.75 0.94
CA TYR A 43 0.72 -8.58 0.28
C TYR A 43 0.83 -7.86 -1.07
N LEU A 44 2.04 -7.46 -1.47
CA LEU A 44 2.29 -6.92 -2.81
C LEU A 44 2.69 -8.05 -3.77
N ILE A 45 2.09 -8.06 -4.95
CA ILE A 45 2.42 -8.98 -6.05
C ILE A 45 2.66 -8.22 -7.35
N ASP A 46 3.13 -8.94 -8.37
CA ASP A 46 3.24 -8.46 -9.75
C ASP A 46 3.91 -7.08 -9.89
N SER A 47 3.19 -6.10 -10.43
CA SER A 47 3.74 -4.77 -10.69
C SER A 47 4.01 -4.00 -9.39
N ALA A 48 3.13 -4.14 -8.40
CA ALA A 48 3.26 -3.48 -7.10
C ALA A 48 4.48 -3.98 -6.33
N ALA A 49 4.76 -5.29 -6.39
CA ALA A 49 5.96 -5.86 -5.79
C ALA A 49 7.25 -5.38 -6.49
N LYS A 50 7.23 -5.22 -7.82
CA LYS A 50 8.37 -4.65 -8.57
C LYS A 50 8.57 -3.17 -8.21
N TRP A 51 7.50 -2.39 -8.23
CA TRP A 51 7.51 -0.98 -7.85
C TRP A 51 8.08 -0.78 -6.44
N PHE A 52 7.61 -1.56 -5.46
CA PHE A 52 8.07 -1.45 -4.08
C PHE A 52 9.56 -1.75 -3.95
N ARG A 53 10.08 -2.79 -4.62
CA ARG A 53 11.51 -3.10 -4.61
C ARG A 53 12.37 -1.97 -5.18
N TYR A 54 11.90 -1.30 -6.23
CA TYR A 54 12.63 -0.21 -6.87
C TYR A 54 12.61 1.08 -6.03
N ASN A 55 11.52 1.35 -5.32
CA ASN A 55 11.31 2.56 -4.54
C ASN A 55 11.60 2.37 -3.04
N LYS A 56 12.02 1.17 -2.61
CA LYS A 56 12.18 0.82 -1.19
C LYS A 56 13.06 1.81 -0.41
N ALA A 57 14.10 2.34 -1.05
CA ALA A 57 15.04 3.26 -0.43
C ALA A 57 14.41 4.61 -0.03
N THR A 58 13.33 5.04 -0.71
CA THR A 58 12.63 6.29 -0.41
C THR A 58 11.42 6.09 0.50
N ILE A 59 11.03 4.83 0.77
CA ILE A 59 9.88 4.47 1.58
C ILE A 59 10.36 4.05 2.98
N ILE A 60 10.48 5.02 3.89
CA ILE A 60 11.08 4.84 5.22
C ILE A 60 10.06 4.46 6.32
N ASP A 61 8.77 4.73 6.10
CA ASP A 61 7.71 4.44 7.06
C ASP A 61 6.37 4.12 6.40
N TRP A 62 5.38 3.75 7.22
CA TRP A 62 4.03 3.41 6.76
C TRP A 62 3.31 4.58 6.09
N SER A 63 3.54 5.81 6.56
CA SER A 63 2.87 7.00 6.00
C SER A 63 3.36 7.27 4.58
N THR A 64 4.68 7.28 4.40
CA THR A 64 5.37 7.45 3.13
C THR A 64 4.98 6.36 2.15
N PHE A 65 4.88 5.10 2.63
CA PHE A 65 4.42 3.99 1.81
C PHE A 65 3.03 4.24 1.19
N LYS A 66 2.05 4.67 2.01
CA LYS A 66 0.69 4.92 1.51
C LYS A 66 0.67 6.02 0.45
N ILE A 67 1.37 7.12 0.70
CA ILE A 67 1.43 8.27 -0.21
C ILE A 67 2.06 7.86 -1.55
N GLU A 68 3.23 7.20 -1.50
CA GLU A 68 3.95 6.79 -2.71
C GLU A 68 3.19 5.71 -3.50
N LEU A 69 2.49 4.80 -2.81
CA LEU A 69 1.67 3.78 -3.48
C LEU A 69 0.46 4.42 -4.19
N VAL A 70 -0.21 5.38 -3.57
CA VAL A 70 -1.31 6.13 -4.21
C VAL A 70 -0.79 6.95 -5.39
N LYS A 71 0.38 7.61 -5.27
CA LYS A 71 1.04 8.29 -6.40
C LYS A 71 1.23 7.37 -7.59
N ALA A 72 1.70 6.14 -7.34
CA ALA A 72 2.02 5.19 -8.40
C ALA A 72 0.77 4.60 -9.07
N TYR A 73 -0.29 4.32 -8.31
CA TYR A 73 -1.42 3.52 -8.79
C TYR A 73 -2.75 4.29 -8.91
N GLN A 74 -2.83 5.50 -8.37
CA GLN A 74 -3.99 6.39 -8.52
C GLN A 74 -3.58 7.88 -8.49
N PRO A 75 -2.71 8.32 -9.42
CA PRO A 75 -2.15 9.68 -9.42
C PRO A 75 -3.21 10.78 -9.53
N SER A 76 -4.37 10.50 -10.12
CA SER A 76 -5.46 11.46 -10.28
C SER A 76 -6.02 12.00 -8.96
N LEU A 77 -5.79 11.30 -7.84
CA LEU A 77 -6.20 11.78 -6.51
C LEU A 77 -5.27 12.86 -5.93
N LEU A 78 -4.10 13.06 -6.52
CA LEU A 78 -3.10 14.02 -6.05
C LEU A 78 -3.05 15.29 -6.89
N ILE A 79 -3.87 15.36 -7.94
CA ILE A 79 -3.93 16.47 -8.89
C ILE A 79 -5.08 17.44 -8.55
N LYS A 80 -5.78 17.26 -7.42
CA LYS A 80 -6.99 18.04 -7.07
C LYS A 80 -6.76 19.42 -6.44
N ASP A 81 -5.53 19.92 -6.38
CA ASP A 81 -5.22 21.24 -5.78
C ASP A 81 -4.71 22.28 -6.81
N TYR A 82 -5.45 22.50 -7.91
CA TYR A 82 -5.29 23.67 -8.79
C TYR A 82 -6.64 24.26 -9.20
#